data_AF-A0A948PS17-F1
#
_entry.id   AF-A0A948PS17-F1
#
_cell.length_a   1.000
_cell.length_b   1.000
_cell.length_c   1.000
_cell.angle_alpha   90.00
_cell.angle_beta   90.00
_cell.angle_gamma   90.00
#
_symmetry.space_group_name_H-M   'P 1'
#
loop_
_entity.id
_entity.type
_entity.pdbx_description
1 polymer ?
#
loop_
_entity_poly.entity_id
_entity_poly.type
_entity_poly.pdbx_seq_one_letter_code
_entity_poly.pdbx_strand_id
1 'polypeptide(L)' 'MQLGIKNNMELNIEEKKFYQLIKMAVSEVVEENLKRLKLGLIPPASERDMEETKGVFGKPEKYKDYEFIKQKL' A
#
# COMPACT_ATOMS: atom_id res chain seq x y z
N MET A 1 18.82 6.65 -43.91
CA MET A 1 19.26 6.93 -42.51
C MET A 1 18.11 7.13 -41.52
N GLN A 2 16.98 7.77 -41.87
CA GLN A 2 15.88 8.05 -40.91
C GLN A 2 15.14 6.81 -40.38
N LEU A 3 15.10 5.68 -41.12
CA LEU A 3 14.41 4.45 -40.70
C LEU A 3 15.06 3.75 -39.49
N GLY A 4 16.38 3.80 -39.36
CA GLY A 4 17.09 3.19 -38.22
C GLY A 4 16.90 3.93 -36.89
N ILE A 5 16.65 5.25 -36.96
CA ILE A 5 16.45 6.09 -35.77
C ILE A 5 15.01 5.94 -35.25
N LYS A 6 14.02 5.84 -36.15
CA LYS A 6 12.61 5.57 -35.77
C LYS A 6 12.45 4.22 -35.08
N ASN A 7 13.02 3.15 -35.65
CA ASN A 7 12.92 1.81 -35.06
C ASN A 7 13.58 1.73 -33.68
N ASN A 8 14.73 2.38 -33.47
CA ASN A 8 15.37 2.43 -32.15
C ASN A 8 14.56 3.22 -31.12
N MET A 9 13.87 4.29 -31.54
CA MET A 9 13.05 5.09 -30.64
C MET A 9 11.76 4.35 -30.24
N GLU A 10 11.14 3.63 -31.17
CA GLU A 10 9.96 2.79 -30.90
C GLU A 10 10.30 1.63 -29.96
N LEU A 11 11.40 0.90 -30.21
CA LEU A 11 11.87 -0.17 -29.31
C LEU A 11 12.12 0.33 -27.89
N ASN A 12 12.71 1.52 -27.74
CA ASN A 12 13.01 2.11 -26.44
C ASN A 12 11.74 2.59 -25.71
N ILE A 13 10.70 3.00 -26.45
CA ILE A 13 9.38 3.33 -25.89
C ILE A 13 8.68 2.04 -25.43
N GLU A 14 8.73 0.97 -26.20
CA GLU A 14 8.15 -0.33 -25.83
C GLU A 14 8.83 -0.95 -24.61
N GLU A 15 10.17 -0.90 -24.54
CA GLU A 15 10.94 -1.37 -23.39
C GLU A 15 10.56 -0.61 -22.11
N LYS A 16 10.42 0.72 -22.19
CA LYS A 16 9.96 1.54 -21.05
C LYS A 16 8.56 1.19 -20.59
N LYS A 17 7.63 0.95 -21.53
CA LYS A 17 6.27 0.52 -21.21
C LYS A 17 6.27 -0.86 -20.54
N PHE A 18 7.06 -1.79 -21.06
CA PHE A 18 7.19 -3.12 -20.48
C PHE A 18 7.78 -3.09 -19.07
N TYR A 19 8.83 -2.29 -18.85
CA TYR A 19 9.41 -2.06 -17.53
C TYR A 19 8.39 -1.47 -16.54
N GLN A 20 7.56 -0.52 -16.99
CA GLN A 20 6.49 0.05 -16.14
C GLN A 20 5.47 -1.01 -15.75
N LEU A 21 5.05 -1.87 -16.67
CA LEU A 21 4.12 -2.97 -16.38
C LEU A 21 4.70 -3.94 -15.35
N ILE A 22 5.96 -4.34 -15.51
CA ILE A 22 6.66 -5.19 -14.53
C ILE A 22 6.71 -4.49 -13.17
N LYS A 23 7.08 -3.21 -13.14
CA LYS A 23 7.17 -2.44 -11.90
C LYS A 23 5.83 -2.36 -11.18
N MET A 24 4.73 -2.16 -11.91
CA MET A 24 3.38 -2.16 -11.33
C MET A 24 3.04 -3.53 -10.72
N ALA A 25 3.22 -4.61 -11.48
CA ALA A 25 2.93 -5.96 -10.99
C ALA A 25 3.75 -6.33 -9.74
N VAL A 26 5.04 -5.98 -9.72
CA VAL A 26 5.90 -6.20 -8.54
C VAL A 26 5.44 -5.34 -7.36
N SER A 27 5.06 -4.08 -7.61
CA SER A 27 4.62 -3.17 -6.55
C SER A 27 3.35 -3.67 -5.87
N GLU A 28 2.38 -4.18 -6.64
CA GLU A 28 1.14 -4.77 -6.10
C GLU A 28 1.42 -5.95 -5.15
N VAL A 29 2.30 -6.88 -5.58
CA VAL A 29 2.68 -8.04 -4.76
C VAL A 29 3.43 -7.62 -3.50
N VAL A 30 4.33 -6.64 -3.62
CA VAL A 30 5.07 -6.10 -2.46
C VAL A 30 4.12 -5.42 -1.48
N GLU A 31 3.18 -4.61 -1.96
CA GLU A 31 2.19 -3.93 -1.11
C GLU A 31 1.30 -4.92 -0.36
N GLU A 32 0.83 -5.97 -1.02
CA GLU A 32 0.03 -7.02 -0.38
C GLU A 32 0.84 -7.73 0.72
N ASN A 33 2.08 -8.12 0.42
CA ASN A 33 2.96 -8.76 1.39
C ASN A 33 3.29 -7.85 2.57
N LEU A 34 3.54 -6.57 2.32
CA LEU A 34 3.75 -5.57 3.37
C LEU A 34 2.51 -5.42 4.25
N LYS A 35 1.30 -5.44 3.66
CA LYS A 35 0.05 -5.39 4.43
C LYS A 35 -0.09 -6.62 5.33
N ARG A 36 0.21 -7.82 4.82
CA ARG A 36 0.20 -9.06 5.61
C ARG A 36 1.22 -9.02 6.75
N LEU A 37 2.45 -8.58 6.47
CA LEU A 37 3.49 -8.42 7.50
C LEU A 37 3.07 -7.42 8.58
N LYS A 38 2.51 -6.27 8.19
CA LYS A 38 1.98 -5.28 9.14
C LYS A 38 0.90 -5.87 10.04
N LEU A 39 -0.01 -6.67 9.49
CA LEU A 39 -1.03 -7.36 10.28
C LEU A 39 -0.41 -8.40 11.23
N GLY A 40 0.62 -9.12 10.78
CA GLY A 40 1.35 -10.08 11.62
C GLY A 40 2.16 -9.45 12.75
N LEU A 41 2.51 -8.16 12.65
CA LEU A 41 3.15 -7.40 13.72
C LEU A 41 2.17 -6.90 14.78
N ILE A 42 0.85 -6.96 14.53
CA ILE A 42 -0.15 -6.59 15.53
C ILE A 42 -0.15 -7.67 16.61
N PRO A 43 0.14 -7.34 17.88
CA PRO A 43 0.08 -8.31 18.96
C PRO A 43 -1.32 -8.91 19.05
N PRO A 44 -1.46 -10.23 19.27
CA PRO A 44 -2.76 -10.81 19.54
C PRO A 44 -3.30 -10.21 20.84
N ALA A 45 -4.53 -9.69 20.78
CA ALA A 45 -5.25 -9.19 21.95
C ALA A 45 -6.29 -10.24 22.36
N SER A 46 -6.41 -10.50 23.66
CA SER A 46 -7.49 -11.35 24.15
C SER A 46 -8.84 -10.62 24.06
N GLU A 47 -9.95 -11.36 24.10
CA GLU A 47 -11.29 -10.75 24.15
C GLU A 47 -11.44 -9.79 25.34
N ARG A 48 -10.83 -10.14 26.48
CA ARG A 48 -10.80 -9.30 27.67
C ARG A 48 -10.05 -7.98 27.43
N ASP A 49 -8.86 -8.04 26.83
CA ASP A 49 -8.08 -6.83 26.52
C ASP A 49 -8.86 -5.90 25.57
N MET A 50 -9.58 -6.50 24.62
CA MET A 50 -10.42 -5.77 23.68
C MET A 50 -11.64 -5.15 24.37
N GLU A 51 -12.25 -5.81 25.35
CA GLU A 51 -13.32 -5.23 26.17
C GLU A 51 -12.83 -4.09 27.07
N GLU A 52 -11.70 -4.28 27.75
CA GLU A 52 -11.08 -3.22 28.57
C GLU A 52 -10.76 -1.99 27.71
N THR A 53 -10.19 -2.21 26.52
CA THR A 53 -9.91 -1.13 25.55
C THR A 53 -11.18 -0.42 25.10
N LYS A 54 -12.27 -1.15 24.81
CA LYS A 54 -13.58 -0.56 24.48
C LYS A 54 -14.18 0.22 25.66
N GLY A 55 -13.90 -0.19 26.90
CA GLY A 55 -14.30 0.56 28.10
C GLY A 55 -13.61 1.92 28.20
N VAL A 56 -12.31 1.97 27.92
CA VAL A 56 -11.50 3.21 28.00
C VAL A 56 -11.77 4.13 26.82
N PHE A 57 -11.73 3.60 25.60
CA PHE A 57 -11.76 4.39 24.37
C PHE A 57 -13.12 4.35 23.64
N GLY A 58 -14.09 3.55 24.10
CA GLY A 58 -15.35 3.36 23.39
C GLY A 58 -15.22 2.43 22.18
N LYS A 59 -16.34 2.18 21.49
CA LYS A 59 -16.31 1.36 20.27
C LYS A 59 -15.75 2.14 19.08
N PRO A 60 -15.02 1.50 18.15
CA PRO A 60 -14.42 2.15 16.99
C PRO A 60 -15.39 2.97 16.15
N GLU A 61 -16.66 2.57 16.07
CA GLU A 61 -17.70 3.24 15.29
C GLU A 61 -17.95 4.68 15.75
N LYS A 62 -17.64 5.01 17.01
CA LYS A 62 -17.75 6.38 17.54
C LYS A 62 -16.86 7.36 16.79
N TYR A 63 -15.77 6.89 16.20
CA TYR A 63 -14.76 7.72 15.55
C TYR A 63 -14.93 7.78 14.02
N LYS A 64 -15.98 7.17 13.47
CA LYS A 64 -16.16 7.03 12.02
C LYS A 64 -16.24 8.39 11.30
N ASP A 65 -16.85 9.37 11.95
CA ASP A 65 -17.07 10.71 11.40
C ASP A 65 -16.02 11.73 11.89
N TYR A 66 -14.96 11.27 12.58
CA TYR A 66 -13.92 12.14 13.09
C TYR A 66 -12.85 12.37 12.01
N GLU A 67 -12.58 13.64 11.69
CA GLU A 67 -11.43 13.99 10.84
C GLU A 67 -10.14 13.98 11.68
N PHE A 68 -9.25 13.04 11.37
CA PHE A 68 -7.96 12.96 12.03
C PHE A 68 -6.96 13.90 11.37
N ILE A 69 -6.54 14.93 12.10
CA ILE A 69 -5.50 15.86 11.63
C ILE A 69 -4.13 15.21 11.88
N LYS A 70 -3.38 15.01 10.80
CA LYS A 70 -2.01 14.47 10.87
C LYS A 70 -1.07 15.55 11.41
N GLN A 71 -0.69 15.46 12.69
CA GLN A 71 0.39 16.29 13.22
C GLN A 71 1.73 15.82 12.62
N LYS A 72 2.53 16.76 12.10
CA LYS A 72 3.93 16.50 11.80
C LYS A 72 4.68 16.47 13.13
N LEU A 73 5.19 15.29 13.49
CA LEU A 73 6.18 15.10 14.55
C LEU A 73 7.53 15.67 14.10
#